data_AF-A0A0N0U4W2-F1
#
_entry.id   AF-A0A0N0U4W2-F1
#
_cell.length_a   1.000
_cell.length_b   1.000
_cell.length_c   1.000
_cell.angle_alpha   90.00
_cell.angle_beta   90.00
_cell.angle_gamma   90.00
#
_symmetry.space_group_name_H-M   'P 1'
#
loop_
_entity.id
_entity.type
_entity.pdbx_description
1 polymer ?
#
loop_
_entity_poly.entity_id
_entity_poly.type
_entity_poly.pdbx_seq_one_letter_code
_entity_poly.pdbx_strand_id
1 'polypeptide(L)'
;NEDKKSDKKWRKYLKWIEHISVEPTMWLYMMAYMITSVVEQAFFVYKACRVDHGYSEEICSNLTDNETIKTEVQVTVSSFHQWNNIAGHVVPIILALFFGNWSDRRGRKLPLIIGLLGKFIYSFMVVINSLIDTWNLNTIVYSASLPMGMLGGDVAIFGSCFAYISDISSVKQRTIRITILDVVYLSTMPTGVALGSYLFTNVVKSSYTIMFTINTILLALAIVYSLIRLKWQTLSQQQSLVGTNLLTDFFDKKHIVATIKTMTKSRPNHGKLHLWLLLIMMMLYTFQRDEKPMSFLYTQLKFKWNVTTFSNFRTFQSATFVIEIIIIIIICLSNIYFLYYLNETVGAISHASGRVIFILAKISKLFYVGAGVAALGPIVAPVLRSMTSKLVSIEERAAINAKSVTTAGPAGAITAYPIPQRPPYAPNQWIYPKPTVESIHS
;
A
#
# COMPACT_ATOMS: atom_id res chain seq x y z
N ASN A 1 -30.62 -38.96 -5.12
CA ASN A 1 -30.85 -37.63 -4.50
C ASN A 1 -29.56 -36.92 -4.08
N GLU A 2 -28.49 -37.66 -3.77
CA GLU A 2 -27.18 -37.06 -3.42
C GLU A 2 -26.45 -36.46 -4.63
N ASP A 3 -26.52 -37.08 -5.81
CA ASP A 3 -25.91 -36.54 -7.04
C ASP A 3 -26.49 -35.19 -7.45
N LYS A 4 -27.81 -35.00 -7.32
CA LYS A 4 -28.47 -33.70 -7.58
C LYS A 4 -28.08 -32.62 -6.56
N LYS A 5 -27.77 -32.99 -5.31
CA LYS A 5 -27.25 -32.07 -4.29
C LYS A 5 -25.79 -31.70 -4.56
N SER A 6 -24.97 -32.68 -4.95
CA SER A 6 -23.57 -32.50 -5.35
C SER A 6 -23.48 -31.55 -6.55
N ASP A 7 -24.24 -31.81 -7.61
CA ASP A 7 -24.22 -31.02 -8.84
C ASP A 7 -24.70 -29.57 -8.63
N LYS A 8 -25.68 -29.36 -7.74
CA LYS A 8 -26.12 -28.02 -7.32
C LYS A 8 -25.06 -27.29 -6.49
N LYS A 9 -24.29 -28.00 -5.65
CA LYS A 9 -23.17 -27.45 -4.87
C LYS A 9 -22.00 -27.06 -5.77
N TRP A 10 -21.66 -27.90 -6.76
CA TRP A 10 -20.65 -27.63 -7.79
C TRP A 10 -21.01 -26.42 -8.66
N ARG A 11 -22.25 -26.33 -9.15
CA ARG A 11 -22.72 -25.14 -9.91
C ARG A 11 -22.68 -23.86 -9.07
N LYS A 12 -23.00 -23.94 -7.77
CA LYS A 12 -22.90 -22.79 -6.85
C LYS A 12 -21.44 -22.38 -6.62
N TYR A 13 -20.53 -23.35 -6.48
CA TYR A 13 -19.10 -23.12 -6.34
C TYR A 13 -18.48 -22.50 -7.60
N LEU A 14 -18.83 -22.99 -8.78
CA LEU A 14 -18.40 -22.43 -10.06
C LEU A 14 -18.85 -20.98 -10.25
N LYS A 15 -20.11 -20.65 -9.88
CA LYS A 15 -20.59 -19.26 -9.88
C LYS A 15 -19.84 -18.37 -8.90
N TRP A 16 -19.40 -18.88 -7.75
CA TRP A 16 -18.56 -18.13 -6.82
C TRP A 16 -17.18 -17.83 -7.41
N ILE A 17 -16.57 -18.79 -8.11
CA ILE A 17 -15.29 -18.62 -8.81
C ILE A 17 -15.39 -17.59 -9.95
N GLU A 18 -16.54 -17.46 -10.62
CA GLU A 18 -16.78 -16.41 -11.62
C GLU A 18 -16.74 -15.00 -11.03
N HIS A 19 -17.06 -14.85 -9.74
CA HIS A 19 -16.97 -13.57 -9.04
C HIS A 19 -15.57 -13.28 -8.50
N ILE A 20 -14.62 -14.20 -8.57
CA ILE A 20 -13.23 -13.94 -8.16
C ILE A 20 -12.50 -13.24 -9.31
N SER A 21 -11.90 -12.09 -9.02
CA SER A 21 -11.26 -11.20 -10.00
C SER A 21 -9.82 -10.86 -9.60
N VAL A 22 -9.55 -9.64 -9.15
CA VAL A 22 -8.19 -9.18 -8.76
C VAL A 22 -7.80 -9.61 -7.35
N GLU A 23 -8.71 -10.18 -6.57
CA GLU A 23 -8.47 -10.56 -5.17
C GLU A 23 -7.27 -11.52 -5.02
N PRO A 24 -7.13 -12.60 -5.82
CA PRO A 24 -5.97 -13.50 -5.71
C PRO A 24 -4.66 -12.87 -6.19
N THR A 25 -4.70 -12.02 -7.23
CA THR A 25 -3.54 -11.24 -7.66
C THR A 25 -3.00 -10.40 -6.51
N MET A 26 -3.91 -9.68 -5.84
CA MET A 26 -3.57 -8.78 -4.74
C MET A 26 -3.03 -9.54 -3.53
N TRP A 27 -3.64 -10.68 -3.22
CA TRP A 27 -3.18 -11.56 -2.15
C TRP A 27 -1.78 -12.11 -2.43
N LEU A 28 -1.53 -12.66 -3.62
CA LEU A 28 -0.23 -13.21 -3.99
C LEU A 28 0.85 -12.14 -3.96
N TYR A 29 0.56 -10.96 -4.53
CA TYR A 29 1.46 -9.81 -4.51
C TYR A 29 1.82 -9.40 -3.08
N MET A 30 0.82 -9.16 -2.23
CA MET A 30 1.04 -8.70 -0.87
C MET A 30 1.66 -9.78 0.02
N MET A 31 1.32 -11.06 -0.18
CA MET A 31 1.97 -12.17 0.51
C MET A 31 3.46 -12.23 0.17
N ALA A 32 3.80 -12.11 -1.11
CA ALA A 32 5.19 -12.09 -1.57
C ALA A 32 5.98 -10.96 -0.86
N TYR A 33 5.43 -9.74 -0.87
CA TYR A 33 6.01 -8.58 -0.20
C TYR A 33 6.16 -8.76 1.32
N MET A 34 5.12 -9.27 1.99
CA MET A 34 5.11 -9.36 3.46
C MET A 34 6.04 -10.47 3.97
N ILE A 35 6.17 -11.59 3.25
CA ILE A 35 7.09 -12.71 3.57
C ILE A 35 8.54 -12.23 3.62
N THR A 36 8.96 -11.36 2.71
CA THR A 36 10.35 -10.88 2.66
C THR A 36 10.57 -9.54 3.35
N SER A 37 9.52 -8.84 3.79
CA SER A 37 9.62 -7.47 4.29
C SER A 37 10.66 -7.25 5.41
N VAL A 38 10.84 -8.17 6.35
CA VAL A 38 11.88 -8.08 7.40
C VAL A 38 13.21 -8.63 6.90
N VAL A 39 13.18 -9.74 6.16
CA VAL A 39 14.37 -10.40 5.60
C VAL A 39 15.11 -9.47 4.65
N GLU A 40 14.40 -8.64 3.90
CA GLU A 40 14.95 -7.63 3.01
C GLU A 40 15.77 -6.58 3.77
N GLN A 41 15.27 -6.08 4.90
CA GLN A 41 16.00 -5.13 5.72
C GLN A 41 17.26 -5.76 6.32
N ALA A 42 17.15 -7.01 6.78
CA ALA A 42 18.30 -7.79 7.26
C ALA A 42 19.34 -8.03 6.16
N PHE A 43 18.89 -8.32 4.94
CA PHE A 43 19.77 -8.50 3.79
C PHE A 43 20.56 -7.23 3.44
N PHE A 44 19.93 -6.06 3.49
CA PHE A 44 20.65 -4.80 3.24
C PHE A 44 21.76 -4.57 4.26
N VAL A 45 21.49 -4.83 5.55
CA VAL A 45 22.50 -4.76 6.61
C VAL A 45 23.62 -5.79 6.38
N TYR A 46 23.26 -7.04 6.06
CA TYR A 46 24.22 -8.09 5.79
C TYR A 46 25.13 -7.76 4.59
N LYS A 47 24.55 -7.28 3.49
CA LYS A 47 25.27 -6.96 2.27
C LYS A 47 26.18 -5.73 2.44
N ALA A 48 25.74 -4.70 3.14
CA ALA A 48 26.61 -3.58 3.50
C ALA A 48 27.81 -4.03 4.36
N CYS A 49 27.56 -4.88 5.36
CA CYS A 49 28.63 -5.40 6.23
C CYS A 49 29.67 -6.24 5.46
N ARG A 50 29.20 -7.16 4.59
CA ARG A 50 30.07 -8.09 3.88
C ARG A 50 30.78 -7.47 2.68
N VAL A 51 30.05 -6.71 1.86
CA VAL A 51 30.54 -6.25 0.55
C VAL A 51 31.07 -4.83 0.61
N ASP A 52 30.31 -3.89 1.16
CA ASP A 52 30.74 -2.48 1.19
C ASP A 52 31.87 -2.26 2.20
N HIS A 53 31.85 -3.00 3.33
CA HIS A 53 32.83 -2.89 4.41
C HIS A 53 33.82 -4.05 4.50
N GLY A 54 33.64 -5.14 3.74
CA GLY A 54 34.61 -6.23 3.63
C GLY A 54 34.77 -7.12 4.87
N TYR A 55 33.86 -7.10 5.84
CA TYR A 55 33.98 -7.89 7.06
C TYR A 55 33.70 -9.39 6.83
N SER A 56 34.15 -10.25 7.76
CA SER A 56 33.91 -11.71 7.71
C SER A 56 32.44 -12.07 7.95
N GLU A 57 32.03 -13.27 7.51
CA GLU A 57 30.66 -13.77 7.65
C GLU A 57 30.27 -13.95 9.13
N GLU A 58 31.23 -14.34 9.96
CA GLU A 58 31.07 -14.48 11.40
C GLU A 58 30.76 -13.13 12.07
N ILE A 59 31.47 -12.07 11.68
CA ILE A 59 31.22 -10.72 12.20
C ILE A 59 29.84 -10.21 11.76
N CYS A 60 29.49 -10.38 10.48
CA CYS A 60 28.23 -9.87 9.95
C CYS A 60 27.01 -10.65 10.42
N SER A 61 27.15 -11.95 10.73
CA SER A 61 26.09 -12.77 11.34
C SER A 61 25.88 -12.43 12.82
N ASN A 62 26.91 -11.98 13.52
CA ASN A 62 26.85 -11.54 14.91
C ASN A 62 27.11 -10.04 15.10
N LEU A 63 26.55 -9.21 14.21
CA LEU A 63 26.75 -7.76 14.17
C LEU A 63 26.28 -7.03 15.46
N THR A 64 25.47 -7.67 16.28
CA THR A 64 24.95 -7.09 17.54
C THR A 64 26.00 -6.91 18.63
N ASP A 65 27.15 -7.58 18.52
CA ASP A 65 28.17 -7.63 19.57
C ASP A 65 29.19 -6.49 19.50
N ASN A 66 29.46 -5.95 18.30
CA ASN A 66 30.38 -4.85 18.11
C ASN A 66 29.64 -3.56 17.74
N GLU A 67 29.55 -2.61 18.69
CA GLU A 67 28.80 -1.37 18.50
C GLU A 67 29.41 -0.44 17.44
N THR A 68 30.73 -0.41 17.30
CA THR A 68 31.42 0.45 16.33
C THR A 68 31.12 -0.01 14.90
N ILE A 69 31.33 -1.30 14.61
CA ILE A 69 31.06 -1.89 13.29
C ILE A 69 29.58 -1.77 12.94
N LYS A 70 28.70 -2.07 13.91
CA LYS A 70 27.25 -1.95 13.73
C LYS A 70 26.84 -0.53 13.34
N THR A 71 27.38 0.48 14.02
CA THR A 71 27.06 1.89 13.74
C THR A 71 27.50 2.28 12.33
N GLU A 72 28.71 1.90 11.94
CA GLU A 72 29.26 2.19 10.62
C GLU A 72 28.44 1.55 9.49
N VAL A 73 28.12 0.25 9.61
CA VAL A 73 27.27 -0.46 8.65
C VAL A 73 25.89 0.18 8.53
N GLN A 74 25.28 0.56 9.65
CA GLN A 74 23.95 1.16 9.64
C GLN A 74 23.92 2.58 9.04
N VAL A 75 25.00 3.36 9.13
CA VAL A 75 25.13 4.64 8.42
C VAL A 75 25.10 4.39 6.90
N THR A 76 25.84 3.39 6.41
CA THR A 76 25.81 3.00 4.99
C THR A 76 24.40 2.59 4.54
N VAL A 77 23.72 1.73 5.31
CA VAL A 77 22.36 1.26 4.99
C VAL A 77 21.35 2.41 5.03
N SER A 78 21.50 3.33 5.98
CA SER A 78 20.62 4.51 6.10
C SER A 78 20.80 5.46 4.91
N SER A 79 22.03 5.66 4.43
CA SER A 79 22.33 6.42 3.19
C SER A 79 21.74 5.71 1.96
N PHE A 80 21.91 4.39 1.86
CA PHE A 80 21.32 3.58 0.81
C PHE A 80 19.78 3.72 0.77
N HIS A 81 19.11 3.66 1.92
CA HIS A 81 17.65 3.81 1.99
C HIS A 81 17.16 5.15 1.42
N GLN A 82 17.90 6.25 1.62
CA GLN A 82 17.53 7.54 1.05
C GLN A 82 17.49 7.48 -0.48
N TRP A 83 18.56 6.98 -1.10
CA TRP A 83 18.64 6.82 -2.55
C TRP A 83 17.64 5.80 -3.09
N ASN A 84 17.47 4.69 -2.38
CA ASN A 84 16.52 3.65 -2.74
C ASN A 84 15.07 4.18 -2.74
N ASN A 85 14.70 4.99 -1.75
CA ASN A 85 13.37 5.58 -1.65
C ASN A 85 13.16 6.66 -2.72
N ILE A 86 14.18 7.49 -3.00
CA ILE A 86 14.12 8.47 -4.10
C ILE A 86 13.88 7.75 -5.43
N ALA A 87 14.70 6.75 -5.75
CA ALA A 87 14.58 5.95 -6.96
C ALA A 87 13.23 5.23 -7.07
N GLY A 88 12.77 4.64 -5.96
CA GLY A 88 11.55 3.85 -5.89
C GLY A 88 10.26 4.67 -5.84
N HIS A 89 10.30 5.98 -5.59
CA HIS A 89 9.08 6.79 -5.40
C HIS A 89 8.96 8.01 -6.32
N VAL A 90 10.04 8.71 -6.62
CA VAL A 90 9.97 9.95 -7.45
C VAL A 90 9.43 9.63 -8.85
N VAL A 91 9.94 8.57 -9.47
CA VAL A 91 9.51 8.17 -10.83
C VAL A 91 8.04 7.68 -10.82
N PRO A 92 7.61 6.76 -9.94
CA PRO A 92 6.19 6.40 -9.83
C PRO A 92 5.24 7.56 -9.56
N ILE A 93 5.65 8.57 -8.78
CA ILE A 93 4.82 9.77 -8.52
C ILE A 93 4.53 10.50 -9.84
N ILE A 94 5.53 10.69 -10.69
CA ILE A 94 5.34 11.33 -11.99
C ILE A 94 4.47 10.44 -12.90
N LEU A 95 4.76 9.15 -12.95
CA LEU A 95 4.03 8.19 -13.79
C LEU A 95 2.58 7.99 -13.34
N ALA A 96 2.27 8.15 -12.06
CA ALA A 96 0.93 8.07 -11.49
C ALA A 96 -0.09 8.95 -12.24
N LEU A 97 0.35 10.15 -12.62
CA LEU A 97 -0.48 11.13 -13.35
C LEU A 97 -0.95 10.60 -14.70
N PHE A 98 -0.14 9.76 -15.33
CA PHE A 98 -0.42 9.15 -16.63
C PHE A 98 -1.18 7.83 -16.46
N PHE A 99 -0.79 7.00 -15.49
CA PHE A 99 -1.38 5.69 -15.26
C PHE A 99 -2.89 5.74 -15.02
N GLY A 100 -3.40 6.71 -14.24
CA GLY A 100 -4.83 6.82 -13.97
C GLY A 100 -5.65 7.01 -15.25
N ASN A 101 -5.33 8.05 -16.02
CA ASN A 101 -6.02 8.35 -17.28
C ASN A 101 -5.82 7.27 -18.34
N TRP A 102 -4.61 6.71 -18.44
CA TRP A 102 -4.33 5.67 -19.41
C TRP A 102 -5.09 4.38 -19.09
N SER A 103 -5.19 4.03 -17.81
CA SER A 103 -6.01 2.92 -17.31
C SER A 103 -7.50 3.11 -17.62
N ASP A 104 -8.02 4.34 -17.51
CA ASP A 104 -9.42 4.66 -17.85
C ASP A 104 -9.73 4.39 -19.33
N ARG A 105 -8.78 4.71 -20.23
CA ARG A 105 -8.96 4.59 -21.69
C ARG A 105 -8.70 3.19 -22.24
N ARG A 106 -7.64 2.53 -21.78
CA ARG A 106 -7.15 1.27 -22.37
C ARG A 106 -7.54 0.02 -21.60
N GLY A 107 -8.06 0.18 -20.39
CA GLY A 107 -8.41 -0.92 -19.49
C GLY A 107 -7.45 -1.05 -18.31
N ARG A 108 -7.94 -1.75 -17.28
CA ARG A 108 -7.26 -1.85 -15.98
C ARG A 108 -6.19 -2.95 -15.93
N LYS A 109 -6.30 -3.96 -16.80
CA LYS A 109 -5.41 -5.13 -16.81
C LYS A 109 -3.98 -4.76 -17.15
N LEU A 110 -3.77 -3.95 -18.19
CA LEU A 110 -2.43 -3.66 -18.67
C LEU A 110 -1.58 -2.87 -17.64
N PRO A 111 -2.05 -1.76 -17.05
CA PRO A 111 -1.30 -1.08 -16.00
C PRO A 111 -1.02 -1.98 -14.79
N LEU A 112 -1.95 -2.86 -14.42
CA LEU A 112 -1.73 -3.85 -13.37
C LEU A 112 -0.56 -4.80 -13.69
N ILE A 113 -0.55 -5.39 -14.89
CA ILE A 113 0.52 -6.29 -15.34
C ILE A 113 1.87 -5.56 -15.40
N ILE A 114 1.89 -4.32 -15.88
CA ILE A 114 3.11 -3.48 -15.93
C ILE A 114 3.66 -3.27 -14.52
N GLY A 115 2.81 -2.91 -13.56
CA GLY A 115 3.22 -2.74 -12.15
C GLY A 115 3.74 -4.04 -11.53
N LEU A 116 3.05 -5.17 -11.77
CA LEU A 116 3.49 -6.49 -11.29
C LEU A 116 4.83 -6.91 -11.91
N LEU A 117 5.03 -6.63 -13.21
CA LEU A 117 6.30 -6.88 -13.89
C LEU A 117 7.43 -6.05 -13.28
N GLY A 118 7.17 -4.78 -12.92
CA GLY A 118 8.13 -3.96 -12.19
C GLY A 118 8.56 -4.57 -10.87
N LYS A 119 7.60 -5.08 -10.07
CA LYS A 119 7.89 -5.77 -8.81
C LYS A 119 8.60 -7.11 -9.03
N PHE A 120 8.26 -7.84 -10.09
CA PHE A 120 8.96 -9.06 -10.48
C PHE A 120 10.43 -8.78 -10.83
N ILE A 121 10.70 -7.74 -11.64
CA ILE A 121 12.06 -7.31 -11.98
C ILE A 121 12.83 -6.93 -10.71
N TYR A 122 12.21 -6.15 -9.81
CA TYR A 122 12.84 -5.82 -8.54
C TYR A 122 13.25 -7.07 -7.76
N SER A 123 12.31 -7.99 -7.54
CA SER A 123 12.57 -9.22 -6.79
C SER A 123 13.64 -10.09 -7.44
N PHE A 124 13.55 -10.26 -8.75
CA PHE A 124 14.52 -11.04 -9.52
C PHE A 124 15.92 -10.43 -9.44
N MET A 125 16.04 -9.11 -9.56
CA MET A 125 17.33 -8.42 -9.45
C MET A 125 17.89 -8.45 -8.04
N VAL A 126 17.04 -8.45 -7.00
CA VAL A 126 17.49 -8.68 -5.61
C VAL A 126 18.04 -10.10 -5.43
N VAL A 127 17.46 -11.13 -6.07
CA VAL A 127 18.05 -12.49 -6.10
C VAL A 127 19.43 -12.49 -6.76
N ILE A 128 19.59 -11.80 -7.90
CA ILE A 128 20.90 -11.70 -8.56
C ILE A 128 21.91 -10.96 -7.64
N ASN A 129 21.50 -9.86 -7.02
CA ASN A 129 22.35 -9.13 -6.08
C ASN A 129 22.71 -9.98 -4.85
N SER A 130 21.86 -10.91 -4.41
CA SER A 130 22.18 -11.80 -3.28
C SER A 130 23.14 -12.94 -3.65
N LEU A 131 23.35 -13.20 -4.94
CA LEU A 131 24.30 -14.20 -5.45
C LEU A 131 25.67 -13.60 -5.81
N ILE A 132 25.71 -12.30 -6.13
CA ILE A 132 26.93 -11.62 -6.56
C ILE A 132 27.54 -10.84 -5.40
N ASP A 133 28.64 -11.35 -4.86
CA ASP A 133 29.35 -10.75 -3.72
C ASP A 133 30.23 -9.55 -4.09
N THR A 134 30.43 -9.27 -5.38
CA THR A 134 31.22 -8.12 -5.86
C THR A 134 30.39 -6.86 -6.06
N TRP A 135 29.06 -6.96 -6.05
CA TRP A 135 28.16 -5.82 -6.26
C TRP A 135 27.83 -5.17 -4.92
N ASN A 136 28.24 -3.91 -4.77
CA ASN A 136 27.94 -3.07 -3.61
C ASN A 136 26.43 -2.92 -3.38
N LEU A 137 26.00 -2.59 -2.16
CA LEU A 137 24.58 -2.47 -1.82
C LEU A 137 23.83 -1.47 -2.72
N ASN A 138 24.47 -0.35 -3.07
CA ASN A 138 23.91 0.68 -3.94
C ASN A 138 23.56 0.18 -5.35
N THR A 139 24.11 -0.95 -5.78
CA THR A 139 23.76 -1.58 -7.08
C THR A 139 22.28 -1.96 -7.14
N ILE A 140 21.63 -2.25 -6.00
CA ILE A 140 20.20 -2.53 -5.92
C ILE A 140 19.37 -1.33 -6.40
N VAL A 141 19.82 -0.10 -6.13
CA VAL A 141 19.11 1.12 -6.57
C VAL A 141 18.99 1.13 -8.10
N TYR A 142 20.08 0.85 -8.80
CA TYR A 142 20.15 0.91 -10.26
C TYR A 142 19.57 -0.34 -10.94
N SER A 143 19.84 -1.52 -10.38
CA SER A 143 19.44 -2.79 -10.99
C SER A 143 17.99 -3.17 -10.68
N ALA A 144 17.47 -2.81 -9.51
CA ALA A 144 16.15 -3.24 -9.06
C ALA A 144 15.17 -2.06 -8.92
N SER A 145 15.52 -1.05 -8.13
CA SER A 145 14.57 -0.01 -7.69
C SER A 145 14.19 0.96 -8.81
N LEU A 146 15.15 1.45 -9.60
CA LEU A 146 14.88 2.33 -10.74
C LEU A 146 14.02 1.63 -11.82
N PRO A 147 14.36 0.42 -12.32
CA PRO A 147 13.51 -0.27 -13.28
C PRO A 147 12.08 -0.52 -12.78
N MET A 148 11.94 -0.91 -11.51
CA MET A 148 10.62 -1.09 -10.89
C MET A 148 9.84 0.23 -10.81
N GLY A 149 10.52 1.33 -10.45
CA GLY A 149 9.95 2.66 -10.39
C GLY A 149 9.45 3.14 -11.76
N MET A 150 10.18 2.86 -12.84
CA MET A 150 9.79 3.20 -14.21
C MET A 150 8.54 2.46 -14.70
N LEU A 151 8.20 1.33 -14.07
CA LEU A 151 7.00 0.54 -14.38
C LEU A 151 5.83 0.88 -13.41
N GLY A 152 5.97 1.90 -12.58
CA GLY A 152 4.98 2.36 -11.61
C GLY A 152 4.94 1.54 -10.31
N GLY A 153 5.34 0.26 -10.33
CA GLY A 153 5.41 -0.58 -9.14
C GLY A 153 4.08 -0.66 -8.37
N ASP A 154 4.15 -0.44 -7.05
CA ASP A 154 2.96 -0.35 -6.18
C ASP A 154 1.89 0.59 -6.72
N VAL A 155 2.33 1.67 -7.40
CA VAL A 155 1.41 2.69 -7.85
C VAL A 155 0.42 2.14 -8.87
N ALA A 156 0.95 1.43 -9.86
CA ALA A 156 0.13 0.88 -10.91
C ALA A 156 -0.70 -0.31 -10.40
N ILE A 157 -0.16 -1.14 -9.50
CA ILE A 157 -0.85 -2.33 -8.96
C ILE A 157 -2.11 -1.96 -8.19
N PHE A 158 -1.97 -1.18 -7.11
CA PHE A 158 -3.10 -0.86 -6.25
C PHE A 158 -4.16 -0.04 -6.99
N GLY A 159 -3.75 0.96 -7.77
CA GLY A 159 -4.67 1.81 -8.51
C GLY A 159 -5.49 1.00 -9.52
N SER A 160 -4.85 0.05 -10.20
CA SER A 160 -5.53 -0.80 -11.18
C SER A 160 -6.46 -1.81 -10.53
N CYS A 161 -6.06 -2.43 -9.41
CA CYS A 161 -6.91 -3.39 -8.69
C CYS A 161 -8.20 -2.74 -8.17
N PHE A 162 -8.11 -1.59 -7.53
CA PHE A 162 -9.30 -0.89 -7.00
C PHE A 162 -10.19 -0.33 -8.11
N ALA A 163 -9.58 0.19 -9.18
CA ALA A 163 -10.32 0.61 -10.37
C ALA A 163 -11.05 -0.57 -11.02
N TYR A 164 -10.36 -1.72 -11.18
CA TYR A 164 -10.93 -2.94 -11.74
C TYR A 164 -12.16 -3.41 -10.95
N ILE A 165 -12.05 -3.55 -9.62
CA ILE A 165 -13.19 -3.99 -8.78
C ILE A 165 -14.39 -3.08 -8.96
N SER A 166 -14.16 -1.78 -9.05
CA SER A 166 -15.24 -0.82 -9.11
C SER A 166 -15.93 -0.77 -10.47
N ASP A 167 -15.17 -1.03 -11.53
CA ASP A 167 -15.66 -1.16 -12.89
C ASP A 167 -16.58 -2.38 -13.03
N ILE A 168 -16.20 -3.52 -12.44
CA ILE A 168 -16.96 -4.77 -12.53
C ILE A 168 -18.07 -4.92 -11.48
N SER A 169 -18.16 -4.00 -10.52
CA SER A 169 -19.15 -4.05 -9.44
C SER A 169 -20.28 -3.06 -9.64
N SER A 170 -21.49 -3.48 -9.27
CA SER A 170 -22.64 -2.59 -9.21
C SER A 170 -22.48 -1.55 -8.10
N VAL A 171 -23.15 -0.40 -8.23
CA VAL A 171 -23.13 0.67 -7.22
C VAL A 171 -23.48 0.16 -5.81
N LYS A 172 -24.45 -0.75 -5.71
CA LYS A 172 -24.90 -1.34 -4.44
C LYS A 172 -23.86 -2.29 -3.82
N GLN A 173 -23.13 -3.05 -4.64
CA GLN A 173 -22.18 -4.07 -4.16
C GLN A 173 -20.73 -3.58 -4.08
N ARG A 174 -20.41 -2.45 -4.71
CA ARG A 174 -19.04 -1.91 -4.82
C ARG A 174 -18.36 -1.80 -3.46
N THR A 175 -19.03 -1.24 -2.46
CA THR A 175 -18.49 -1.11 -1.11
C THR A 175 -18.05 -2.45 -0.54
N ILE A 176 -18.94 -3.46 -0.59
CA ILE A 176 -18.65 -4.81 -0.08
C ILE A 176 -17.48 -5.44 -0.83
N ARG A 177 -17.43 -5.30 -2.16
CA ARG A 177 -16.35 -5.87 -2.98
C ARG A 177 -14.98 -5.23 -2.69
N ILE A 178 -14.95 -3.92 -2.48
CA ILE A 178 -13.74 -3.21 -2.05
C ILE A 178 -13.33 -3.67 -0.65
N THR A 179 -14.29 -3.80 0.28
CA THR A 179 -14.00 -4.31 1.63
C THR A 179 -13.46 -5.73 1.61
N ILE A 180 -13.98 -6.62 0.77
CA ILE A 180 -13.44 -7.98 0.60
C ILE A 180 -12.00 -7.91 0.10
N LEU A 181 -11.72 -7.08 -0.91
CA LEU A 181 -10.35 -6.88 -1.40
C LEU A 181 -9.42 -6.38 -0.28
N ASP A 182 -9.88 -5.39 0.52
CA ASP A 182 -9.13 -4.87 1.68
C ASP A 182 -8.81 -5.98 2.69
N VAL A 183 -9.79 -6.77 3.10
CA VAL A 183 -9.60 -7.87 4.05
C VAL A 183 -8.62 -8.91 3.50
N VAL A 184 -8.77 -9.27 2.22
CA VAL A 184 -7.91 -10.27 1.55
C VAL A 184 -6.46 -9.83 1.62
N TYR A 185 -6.11 -8.61 1.20
CA TYR A 185 -4.70 -8.23 1.21
C TYR A 185 -4.19 -7.85 2.62
N LEU A 186 -5.02 -7.28 3.50
CA LEU A 186 -4.62 -6.96 4.88
C LEU A 186 -4.31 -8.23 5.69
N SER A 187 -5.00 -9.33 5.42
CA SER A 187 -4.73 -10.63 6.08
C SER A 187 -3.29 -11.09 5.89
N THR A 188 -2.64 -10.71 4.77
CA THR A 188 -1.26 -11.06 4.45
C THR A 188 -0.24 -10.34 5.32
N MET A 189 -0.59 -9.22 5.98
CA MET A 189 0.37 -8.44 6.75
C MET A 189 0.90 -9.19 7.98
N PRO A 190 0.06 -9.63 8.94
CA PRO A 190 0.56 -10.41 10.08
C PRO A 190 1.00 -11.82 9.65
N THR A 191 0.23 -12.47 8.77
CA THR A 191 0.51 -13.86 8.37
C THR A 191 1.79 -13.98 7.54
N GLY A 192 2.02 -13.05 6.61
CA GLY A 192 3.21 -13.02 5.77
C GLY A 192 4.49 -12.76 6.57
N VAL A 193 4.47 -11.81 7.54
CA VAL A 193 5.65 -11.56 8.40
C VAL A 193 5.97 -12.77 9.26
N ALA A 194 4.95 -13.36 9.90
CA ALA A 194 5.13 -14.55 10.74
C ALA A 194 5.67 -15.74 9.93
N LEU A 195 5.04 -16.00 8.77
CA LEU A 195 5.46 -17.06 7.85
C LEU A 195 6.87 -16.80 7.32
N GLY A 196 7.18 -15.56 6.95
CA GLY A 196 8.50 -15.15 6.48
C GLY A 196 9.60 -15.40 7.51
N SER A 197 9.36 -15.04 8.77
CA SER A 197 10.28 -15.31 9.87
C SER A 197 10.49 -16.82 10.09
N TYR A 198 9.41 -17.60 10.02
CA TYR A 198 9.46 -19.05 10.18
C TYR A 198 10.24 -19.71 9.04
N LEU A 199 9.93 -19.34 7.79
CA LEU A 199 10.62 -19.83 6.60
C LEU A 199 12.11 -19.50 6.66
N PHE A 200 12.45 -18.23 6.93
CA PHE A 200 13.83 -17.77 7.01
C PHE A 200 14.63 -18.53 8.06
N THR A 201 14.10 -18.69 9.26
CA THR A 201 14.85 -19.27 10.39
C THR A 201 14.88 -20.79 10.36
N ASN A 202 13.72 -21.44 10.17
CA ASN A 202 13.58 -22.88 10.39
C ASN A 202 13.67 -23.72 9.09
N VAL A 203 13.30 -23.15 7.94
CA VAL A 203 13.22 -23.90 6.69
C VAL A 203 14.44 -23.67 5.82
N VAL A 204 14.80 -22.41 5.58
CA VAL A 204 15.88 -22.04 4.65
C VAL A 204 17.20 -21.68 5.33
N LYS A 205 17.30 -21.88 6.66
CA LYS A 205 18.52 -21.70 7.47
C LYS A 205 19.23 -20.36 7.20
N SER A 206 18.47 -19.27 7.27
CA SER A 206 18.93 -17.88 7.06
C SER A 206 19.43 -17.56 5.63
N SER A 207 19.03 -18.34 4.62
CA SER A 207 19.36 -18.03 3.23
C SER A 207 18.49 -16.92 2.64
N TYR A 208 19.10 -15.75 2.39
CA TYR A 208 18.43 -14.61 1.73
C TYR A 208 18.00 -14.94 0.30
N THR A 209 18.87 -15.59 -0.47
CA THR A 209 18.61 -15.93 -1.88
C THR A 209 17.36 -16.80 -2.05
N ILE A 210 17.18 -17.82 -1.20
CA ILE A 210 16.00 -18.68 -1.28
C ILE A 210 14.73 -17.90 -0.94
N MET A 211 14.76 -17.02 0.08
CA MET A 211 13.61 -16.17 0.43
C MET A 211 13.19 -15.25 -0.72
N PHE A 212 14.15 -14.58 -1.38
CA PHE A 212 13.84 -13.73 -2.53
C PHE A 212 13.42 -14.53 -3.77
N THR A 213 13.86 -15.78 -3.89
CA THR A 213 13.39 -16.68 -4.95
C THR A 213 11.91 -17.05 -4.73
N ILE A 214 11.52 -17.37 -3.49
CA ILE A 214 10.10 -17.60 -3.12
C ILE A 214 9.24 -16.37 -3.47
N ASN A 215 9.71 -15.17 -3.11
CA ASN A 215 9.05 -13.91 -3.48
C ASN A 215 8.87 -13.77 -5.00
N THR A 216 9.93 -14.03 -5.76
CA THR A 216 9.92 -13.97 -7.23
C THR A 216 8.93 -14.95 -7.84
N ILE A 217 8.82 -16.17 -7.30
CA ILE A 217 7.86 -17.19 -7.74
C ILE A 217 6.43 -16.74 -7.45
N LEU A 218 6.14 -16.22 -6.25
CA LEU A 218 4.81 -15.71 -5.91
C LEU A 218 4.38 -14.55 -6.82
N LEU A 219 5.31 -13.66 -7.18
CA LEU A 219 5.06 -12.58 -8.13
C LEU A 219 4.81 -13.11 -9.56
N ALA A 220 5.57 -14.12 -10.01
CA ALA A 220 5.31 -14.77 -11.29
C ALA A 220 3.92 -15.41 -11.33
N LEU A 221 3.50 -16.08 -10.26
CA LEU A 221 2.16 -16.64 -10.12
C LEU A 221 1.08 -15.55 -10.17
N ALA A 222 1.30 -14.40 -9.53
CA ALA A 222 0.38 -13.27 -9.59
C ALA A 222 0.23 -12.73 -11.02
N ILE A 223 1.33 -12.63 -11.77
CA ILE A 223 1.31 -12.23 -13.19
C ILE A 223 0.54 -13.25 -14.04
N VAL A 224 0.89 -14.54 -13.92
CA VAL A 224 0.23 -15.62 -14.67
C VAL A 224 -1.27 -15.66 -14.40
N TYR A 225 -1.67 -15.61 -13.13
CA TYR A 225 -3.08 -15.56 -12.75
C TYR A 225 -3.79 -14.34 -13.38
N SER A 226 -3.17 -13.16 -13.30
CA SER A 226 -3.73 -11.92 -13.84
C SER A 226 -3.88 -11.97 -15.36
N LEU A 227 -2.92 -12.57 -16.07
CA LEU A 227 -2.97 -12.76 -17.52
C LEU A 227 -4.10 -13.70 -17.93
N ILE A 228 -4.33 -14.78 -17.19
CA ILE A 228 -5.33 -15.79 -17.54
C ILE A 228 -6.75 -15.33 -17.16
N ARG A 229 -6.96 -14.78 -15.96
CA ARG A 229 -8.31 -14.54 -15.41
C ARG A 229 -8.87 -13.15 -15.64
N LEU A 230 -8.04 -12.11 -15.71
CA LEU A 230 -8.55 -10.75 -15.83
C LEU A 230 -8.92 -10.43 -17.28
N LYS A 231 -10.06 -9.76 -17.44
CA LYS A 231 -10.52 -9.27 -18.73
C LYS A 231 -9.69 -8.05 -19.14
N TRP A 232 -9.41 -7.92 -20.44
CA TRP A 232 -8.67 -6.77 -20.97
C TRP A 232 -9.45 -5.47 -20.77
N GLN A 233 -10.71 -5.46 -21.19
CA GLN A 233 -11.64 -4.35 -21.03
C GLN A 233 -12.66 -4.69 -19.94
N THR A 234 -12.78 -3.81 -18.96
CA THR A 234 -13.78 -3.86 -17.89
C THR A 234 -15.03 -3.06 -18.27
N LEU A 235 -14.88 -2.00 -19.06
CA LEU A 235 -15.97 -1.12 -19.55
C LEU A 235 -16.04 -1.15 -21.08
N SER A 236 -17.24 -0.91 -21.63
CA SER A 236 -17.47 -0.85 -23.08
C SER A 236 -16.85 0.39 -23.73
N GLN A 237 -16.62 1.47 -22.97
CA GLN A 237 -16.00 2.70 -23.45
C GLN A 237 -14.48 2.58 -23.63
N GLN A 238 -13.86 1.51 -23.11
CA GLN A 238 -12.42 1.30 -23.21
C GLN A 238 -12.03 0.86 -24.63
N GLN A 239 -10.92 1.39 -25.12
CA GLN A 239 -10.46 1.18 -26.50
C GLN A 239 -9.35 0.12 -26.56
N SER A 240 -9.30 -0.64 -27.67
CA SER A 240 -8.21 -1.59 -27.91
C SER A 240 -6.91 -0.86 -28.24
N LEU A 241 -5.75 -1.50 -28.06
CA LEU A 241 -4.43 -0.93 -28.41
C LEU A 241 -4.09 -1.02 -29.90
N VAL A 242 -4.96 -1.61 -30.72
CA VAL A 242 -4.69 -1.88 -32.14
C VAL A 242 -4.54 -0.56 -32.89
N GLY A 243 -3.41 -0.38 -33.58
CA GLY A 243 -3.15 0.79 -34.42
C GLY A 243 -2.70 2.05 -33.69
N THR A 244 -2.32 1.97 -32.40
CA THR A 244 -1.87 3.14 -31.63
C THR A 244 -0.46 2.98 -31.05
N ASN A 245 0.33 4.05 -31.09
CA ASN A 245 1.64 4.09 -30.46
C ASN A 245 1.50 4.17 -28.94
N LEU A 246 1.98 3.13 -28.24
CA LEU A 246 1.83 2.96 -26.79
C LEU A 246 2.38 4.15 -25.98
N LEU A 247 3.57 4.65 -26.35
CA LEU A 247 4.24 5.73 -25.62
C LEU A 247 3.54 7.07 -25.76
N THR A 248 3.17 7.45 -27.00
CA THR A 248 2.46 8.72 -27.24
C THR A 248 1.05 8.70 -26.65
N ASP A 249 0.41 7.52 -26.61
CA ASP A 249 -0.88 7.34 -25.96
C ASP A 249 -0.77 7.43 -24.44
N PHE A 250 0.26 6.81 -23.85
CA PHE A 250 0.51 6.87 -22.41
C PHE A 250 0.79 8.31 -21.95
N PHE A 251 1.69 9.02 -22.64
CA PHE A 251 2.11 10.38 -22.29
C PHE A 251 1.18 11.48 -22.84
N ASP A 252 -0.13 11.32 -22.66
CA ASP A 252 -1.12 12.32 -23.09
C ASP A 252 -1.22 13.51 -22.11
N LYS A 253 -0.62 14.63 -22.52
CA LYS A 253 -0.57 15.88 -21.74
C LYS A 253 -1.95 16.53 -21.54
N LYS A 254 -2.92 16.30 -22.43
CA LYS A 254 -4.24 16.99 -22.39
C LYS A 254 -4.97 16.70 -21.08
N HIS A 255 -4.88 15.46 -20.61
CA HIS A 255 -5.54 15.03 -19.37
C HIS A 255 -4.83 15.52 -18.11
N ILE A 256 -3.50 15.64 -18.13
CA ILE A 256 -2.76 16.25 -17.01
C ILE A 256 -3.20 17.71 -16.83
N VAL A 257 -3.30 18.46 -17.94
CA VAL A 257 -3.79 19.84 -17.91
C VAL A 257 -5.22 19.90 -17.36
N ALA A 258 -6.10 18.98 -17.80
CA ALA A 258 -7.47 18.90 -17.27
C ALA A 258 -7.49 18.61 -15.76
N THR A 259 -6.68 17.66 -15.27
CA THR A 259 -6.56 17.32 -13.84
C THR A 259 -6.05 18.50 -13.01
N ILE A 260 -5.03 19.21 -13.50
CA ILE A 260 -4.51 20.41 -12.84
C ILE A 260 -5.57 21.51 -12.80
N LYS A 261 -6.31 21.71 -13.91
CA LYS A 261 -7.40 22.70 -14.00
C LYS A 261 -8.53 22.38 -13.01
N THR A 262 -8.94 21.12 -12.90
CA THR A 262 -9.98 20.68 -11.95
C THR A 262 -9.60 20.98 -10.50
N MET A 263 -8.32 20.84 -10.14
CA MET A 263 -7.85 21.10 -8.77
C MET A 263 -7.62 22.57 -8.43
N THR A 264 -7.33 23.37 -9.45
CA THR A 264 -7.09 24.81 -9.27
C THR A 264 -8.37 25.62 -9.41
N LYS A 265 -9.45 25.00 -9.92
CA LYS A 265 -10.81 25.54 -10.03
C LYS A 265 -11.29 26.10 -8.70
N SER A 266 -11.79 27.33 -8.75
CA SER A 266 -12.42 27.96 -7.59
C SER A 266 -13.70 27.21 -7.23
N ARG A 267 -13.91 26.98 -5.92
CA ARG A 267 -15.06 26.27 -5.38
C ARG A 267 -15.71 27.11 -4.28
N PRO A 268 -17.05 27.11 -4.17
CA PRO A 268 -17.75 27.84 -3.12
C PRO A 268 -17.31 27.34 -1.72
N ASN A 269 -17.51 28.17 -0.70
CA ASN A 269 -17.19 27.87 0.71
C ASN A 269 -15.72 27.48 0.97
N HIS A 270 -14.77 28.16 0.32
CA HIS A 270 -13.33 27.84 0.43
C HIS A 270 -13.01 26.37 0.10
N GLY A 271 -13.83 25.69 -0.72
CA GLY A 271 -13.68 24.27 -1.02
C GLY A 271 -12.33 23.91 -1.67
N LYS A 272 -11.71 24.88 -2.36
CA LYS A 272 -10.35 24.74 -2.90
C LYS A 272 -9.31 24.60 -1.79
N LEU A 273 -9.36 25.46 -0.77
CA LEU A 273 -8.45 25.41 0.36
C LEU A 273 -8.60 24.09 1.13
N HIS A 274 -9.84 23.67 1.41
CA HIS A 274 -10.12 22.39 2.06
C HIS A 274 -9.56 21.20 1.27
N LEU A 275 -9.70 21.20 -0.06
CA LEU A 275 -9.12 20.15 -0.90
C LEU A 275 -7.59 20.09 -0.77
N TRP A 276 -6.90 21.23 -0.85
CA TRP A 276 -5.45 21.27 -0.70
C TRP A 276 -4.98 20.83 0.69
N LEU A 277 -5.67 21.25 1.75
CA LEU A 277 -5.39 20.81 3.11
C LEU A 277 -5.52 19.29 3.25
N LEU A 278 -6.60 18.69 2.74
CA LEU A 278 -6.80 17.22 2.79
C LEU A 278 -5.73 16.46 2.00
N LEU A 279 -5.26 17.00 0.87
CA LEU A 279 -4.18 16.39 0.09
C LEU A 279 -2.84 16.47 0.83
N ILE A 280 -2.55 17.58 1.51
CA ILE A 280 -1.37 17.74 2.36
C ILE A 280 -1.44 16.77 3.55
N MET A 281 -2.60 16.66 4.20
CA MET A 281 -2.81 15.71 5.31
C MET A 281 -2.58 14.27 4.84
N MET A 282 -3.07 13.90 3.66
CA MET A 282 -2.84 12.57 3.09
C MET A 282 -1.35 12.34 2.80
N MET A 283 -0.66 13.32 2.20
CA MET A 283 0.78 13.25 1.95
C MET A 283 1.55 12.99 3.25
N LEU A 284 1.32 13.81 4.28
CA LEU A 284 1.95 13.68 5.59
C LEU A 284 1.63 12.33 6.26
N TYR A 285 0.38 11.89 6.18
CA TYR A 285 -0.04 10.58 6.69
C TYR A 285 0.68 9.42 5.98
N THR A 286 0.99 9.55 4.69
CA THR A 286 1.69 8.48 3.96
C THR A 286 3.19 8.46 4.17
N PHE A 287 3.80 9.61 4.48
CA PHE A 287 5.22 9.75 4.77
C PHE A 287 5.70 8.84 5.92
N GLN A 288 4.86 8.60 6.93
CA GLN A 288 5.19 7.71 8.04
C GLN A 288 5.44 6.24 7.65
N ARG A 289 5.10 5.80 6.43
CA ARG A 289 5.39 4.41 6.00
C ARG A 289 6.89 4.10 5.95
N ASP A 290 7.71 5.11 5.66
CA ASP A 290 9.17 4.98 5.59
C ASP A 290 9.83 4.89 6.98
N GLU A 291 9.06 5.05 8.07
CA GLU A 291 9.50 4.77 9.45
C GLU A 291 9.86 3.28 9.64
N LYS A 292 9.26 2.38 8.84
CA LYS A 292 9.32 0.93 9.05
C LYS A 292 10.74 0.33 8.87
N PRO A 293 11.47 0.62 7.76
CA PRO A 293 12.90 0.30 7.64
C PRO A 293 13.75 0.85 8.80
N MET A 294 13.52 2.10 9.17
CA MET A 294 14.29 2.76 10.24
C MET A 294 14.02 2.13 11.61
N SER A 295 12.81 1.65 11.85
CA SER A 295 12.46 0.91 13.07
C SER A 295 13.28 -0.38 13.21
N PHE A 296 13.59 -1.06 12.10
CA PHE A 296 14.44 -2.26 12.13
C PHE A 296 15.86 -1.91 12.60
N LEU A 297 16.49 -0.91 11.97
CA LEU A 297 17.82 -0.44 12.34
C LEU A 297 17.86 0.05 13.79
N TYR A 298 16.87 0.85 14.20
CA TYR A 298 16.76 1.36 15.57
C TYR A 298 16.66 0.25 16.61
N THR A 299 15.82 -0.76 16.38
CA THR A 299 15.65 -1.87 17.34
C THR A 299 16.88 -2.77 17.41
N GLN A 300 17.65 -2.91 16.32
CA GLN A 300 18.97 -3.54 16.33
C GLN A 300 19.99 -2.74 17.15
N LEU A 301 20.00 -1.41 17.04
CA LEU A 301 20.88 -0.57 17.85
C LEU A 301 20.53 -0.64 19.33
N LYS A 302 19.26 -0.35 19.65
CA LYS A 302 18.81 -0.08 21.02
C LYS A 302 18.54 -1.34 21.84
N PHE A 303 17.94 -2.35 21.21
CA PHE A 303 17.46 -3.55 21.90
C PHE A 303 18.19 -4.82 21.48
N LYS A 304 19.17 -4.72 20.57
CA LYS A 304 19.90 -5.86 19.99
C LYS A 304 18.96 -6.93 19.41
N TRP A 305 17.84 -6.49 18.81
CA TRP A 305 16.89 -7.42 18.21
C TRP A 305 17.46 -8.07 16.96
N ASN A 306 17.18 -9.36 16.78
CA ASN A 306 17.44 -10.07 15.54
C ASN A 306 16.19 -10.08 14.64
N VAL A 307 16.31 -10.72 13.47
CA VAL A 307 15.24 -10.86 12.48
C VAL A 307 13.98 -11.46 13.11
N THR A 308 14.11 -12.50 13.94
CA THR A 308 12.99 -13.19 14.57
C THR A 308 12.27 -12.32 15.59
N THR A 309 13.01 -11.64 16.48
CA THR A 309 12.42 -10.76 17.49
C THR A 309 11.69 -9.57 16.84
N PHE A 310 12.30 -8.93 15.84
CA PHE A 310 11.64 -7.85 15.12
C PHE A 310 10.43 -8.35 14.31
N SER A 311 10.51 -9.54 13.72
CA SER A 311 9.37 -10.14 13.02
C SER A 311 8.21 -10.43 13.96
N ASN A 312 8.47 -10.88 15.19
CA ASN A 312 7.44 -11.06 16.22
C ASN A 312 6.76 -9.73 16.58
N PHE A 313 7.56 -8.66 16.76
CA PHE A 313 7.04 -7.32 16.97
C PHE A 313 6.18 -6.83 15.79
N ARG A 314 6.63 -7.02 14.56
CA ARG A 314 5.90 -6.61 13.35
C ARG A 314 4.63 -7.42 13.12
N THR A 315 4.65 -8.70 13.48
CA THR A 315 3.46 -9.55 13.48
C THR A 315 2.45 -9.04 14.49
N PHE A 316 2.88 -8.76 15.73
CA PHE A 316 2.03 -8.15 16.75
C PHE A 316 1.44 -6.82 16.27
N GLN A 317 2.27 -5.89 15.81
CA GLN A 317 1.83 -4.57 15.32
C GLN A 317 0.77 -4.70 14.20
N SER A 318 0.99 -5.60 13.25
CA SER A 318 0.07 -5.81 12.13
C SER A 318 -1.22 -6.53 12.54
N ALA A 319 -1.15 -7.46 13.50
CA ALA A 319 -2.30 -8.18 14.01
C ALA A 319 -3.21 -7.27 14.86
N THR A 320 -2.62 -6.47 15.75
CA THR A 320 -3.36 -5.49 16.56
C THR A 320 -4.09 -4.50 15.67
N PHE A 321 -3.45 -4.03 14.60
CA PHE A 321 -4.09 -3.19 13.60
C PHE A 321 -5.35 -3.84 12.99
N VAL A 322 -5.27 -5.11 12.57
CA VAL A 322 -6.41 -5.83 11.99
C VAL A 322 -7.53 -6.01 13.01
N ILE A 323 -7.20 -6.37 14.25
CA ILE A 323 -8.16 -6.56 15.34
C ILE A 323 -8.91 -5.26 15.63
N GLU A 324 -8.19 -4.14 15.75
CA GLU A 324 -8.78 -2.84 16.04
C GLU A 324 -9.71 -2.34 14.93
N ILE A 325 -9.34 -2.54 13.66
CA ILE A 325 -10.25 -2.25 12.54
C ILE A 325 -11.55 -3.05 12.65
N ILE A 326 -11.48 -4.34 12.98
CA ILE A 326 -12.67 -5.18 13.10
C ILE A 326 -13.56 -4.67 14.24
N ILE A 327 -12.96 -4.34 15.39
CA ILE A 327 -13.68 -3.77 16.54
C ILE A 327 -14.38 -2.48 16.14
N ILE A 328 -13.68 -1.55 15.48
CA ILE A 328 -14.24 -0.28 15.01
C ILE A 328 -15.41 -0.52 14.05
N ILE A 329 -15.30 -1.45 13.11
CA ILE A 329 -16.38 -1.77 12.17
C ILE A 329 -17.61 -2.29 12.92
N ILE A 330 -17.43 -3.21 13.88
CA ILE A 330 -18.54 -3.75 14.69
C ILE A 330 -19.25 -2.62 15.45
N ILE A 331 -18.48 -1.73 16.06
CA ILE A 331 -19.02 -0.59 16.82
C ILE A 331 -19.72 0.42 15.89
N CYS A 332 -19.19 0.68 14.69
CA CYS A 332 -19.87 1.52 13.72
C CYS A 332 -21.21 0.93 13.25
N LEU A 333 -21.31 -0.40 13.17
CA LEU A 333 -22.55 -1.10 12.80
C LEU A 333 -23.60 -1.10 13.93
N SER A 334 -23.19 -0.93 15.19
CA SER A 334 -24.13 -0.85 16.34
C SER A 334 -24.80 0.53 16.51
N ASN A 335 -24.66 1.43 15.53
CA ASN A 335 -25.41 2.68 15.41
C ASN A 335 -25.15 3.71 16.54
N ILE A 336 -23.95 3.71 17.11
CA ILE A 336 -23.53 4.73 18.09
C ILE A 336 -23.10 6.00 17.34
N TYR A 337 -24.05 6.92 17.13
CA TYR A 337 -23.85 8.21 16.45
C TYR A 337 -22.70 9.06 17.00
N PHE A 338 -22.35 8.87 18.28
CA PHE A 338 -21.31 9.62 18.99
C PHE A 338 -19.88 9.33 18.48
N LEU A 339 -19.60 8.12 17.96
CA LEU A 339 -18.27 7.75 17.48
C LEU A 339 -17.98 8.26 16.06
N TYR A 340 -19.01 8.62 15.30
CA TYR A 340 -18.85 9.15 13.94
C TYR A 340 -18.07 10.47 13.91
N TYR A 341 -18.19 11.30 14.96
CA TYR A 341 -17.56 12.62 15.05
C TYR A 341 -16.14 12.62 15.61
N LEU A 342 -15.70 11.53 16.27
CA LEU A 342 -14.41 11.46 16.96
C LEU A 342 -13.35 10.61 16.22
N ASN A 343 -13.70 9.90 15.15
CA ASN A 343 -12.83 8.85 14.61
C ASN A 343 -11.49 9.33 14.00
N GLU A 344 -11.44 10.46 13.27
CA GLU A 344 -10.18 10.89 12.65
C GLU A 344 -9.19 11.46 13.68
N THR A 345 -9.65 12.38 14.52
CA THR A 345 -8.83 13.03 15.55
C THR A 345 -8.32 12.03 16.55
N VAL A 346 -9.15 11.07 16.98
CA VAL A 346 -8.72 9.99 17.88
C VAL A 346 -7.66 9.13 17.20
N GLY A 347 -7.86 8.74 15.94
CA GLY A 347 -6.86 7.99 15.17
C GLY A 347 -5.53 8.74 15.08
N ALA A 348 -5.55 10.03 14.75
CA ALA A 348 -4.36 10.86 14.65
C ALA A 348 -3.65 11.04 16.00
N ILE A 349 -4.38 11.29 17.08
CA ILE A 349 -3.83 11.41 18.45
C ILE A 349 -3.22 10.10 18.89
N SER A 350 -3.92 8.97 18.69
CA SER A 350 -3.42 7.64 19.02
C SER A 350 -2.12 7.35 18.28
N HIS A 351 -2.08 7.68 16.99
CA HIS A 351 -0.90 7.51 16.16
C HIS A 351 0.29 8.36 16.63
N ALA A 352 0.07 9.64 16.96
CA ALA A 352 1.08 10.54 17.49
C ALA A 352 1.60 10.07 18.86
N SER A 353 0.68 9.67 19.75
CA SER A 353 0.98 9.19 21.09
C SER A 353 1.85 7.93 21.05
N GLY A 354 1.54 6.99 20.14
CA GLY A 354 2.37 5.80 19.92
C GLY A 354 3.82 6.13 19.55
N ARG A 355 4.06 7.22 18.81
CA ARG A 355 5.43 7.63 18.44
C ARG A 355 6.18 8.32 19.56
N VAL A 356 5.47 9.08 20.40
CA VAL A 356 6.04 9.57 21.66
C VAL A 356 6.50 8.38 22.52
N ILE A 357 5.70 7.31 22.61
CA ILE A 357 6.09 6.09 23.33
C ILE A 357 7.33 5.43 22.70
N PHE A 358 7.42 5.33 21.37
CA PHE A 358 8.61 4.80 20.70
C PHE A 358 9.88 5.59 21.01
N ILE A 359 9.79 6.93 21.01
CA ILE A 359 10.93 7.81 21.35
C ILE A 359 11.38 7.60 22.79
N LEU A 360 10.42 7.44 23.72
CA LEU A 360 10.70 7.25 25.15
C LEU A 360 11.03 5.80 25.53
N ALA A 361 10.96 4.85 24.59
CA ALA A 361 11.12 3.43 24.86
C ALA A 361 12.56 3.07 25.28
N LYS A 362 12.77 2.86 26.58
CA LYS A 362 14.03 2.35 27.14
C LYS A 362 14.11 0.82 27.21
N ILE A 363 12.96 0.15 27.20
CA ILE A 363 12.84 -1.31 27.25
C ILE A 363 12.01 -1.80 26.06
N SER A 364 12.29 -3.03 25.60
CA SER A 364 11.61 -3.67 24.46
C SER A 364 10.08 -3.69 24.60
N LYS A 365 9.56 -3.95 25.80
CA LYS A 365 8.12 -4.02 26.09
C LYS A 365 7.39 -2.70 25.80
N LEU A 366 8.03 -1.54 26.06
CA LEU A 366 7.44 -0.23 25.75
C LEU A 366 7.27 -0.03 24.25
N PHE A 367 8.13 -0.64 23.44
CA PHE A 367 8.00 -0.62 21.99
C PHE A 367 6.73 -1.38 21.55
N TYR A 368 6.39 -2.51 22.17
CA TYR A 368 5.11 -3.20 21.92
C TYR A 368 3.90 -2.36 22.36
N VAL A 369 3.98 -1.70 23.52
CA VAL A 369 2.91 -0.79 24.00
C VAL A 369 2.67 0.35 23.01
N GLY A 370 3.75 0.98 22.53
CA GLY A 370 3.66 2.04 21.52
C GLY A 370 3.00 1.57 20.23
N ALA A 371 3.24 0.32 19.81
CA ALA A 371 2.62 -0.26 18.62
C ALA A 371 1.13 -0.53 18.83
N GLY A 372 0.72 -0.95 20.03
CA GLY A 372 -0.70 -1.07 20.39
C GLY A 372 -1.40 0.28 20.38
N VAL A 373 -0.82 1.30 21.04
CA VAL A 373 -1.40 2.66 21.04
C VAL A 373 -1.44 3.23 19.60
N ALA A 374 -0.44 2.96 18.78
CA ALA A 374 -0.41 3.43 17.40
C ALA A 374 -1.40 2.73 16.45
N ALA A 375 -1.97 1.59 16.83
CA ALA A 375 -2.70 0.72 15.92
C ALA A 375 -4.03 1.31 15.41
N LEU A 376 -4.61 2.30 16.11
CA LEU A 376 -5.80 3.05 15.65
C LEU A 376 -5.48 4.03 14.52
N GLY A 377 -4.20 4.37 14.34
CA GLY A 377 -3.78 5.39 13.38
C GLY A 377 -4.21 5.17 11.93
N PRO A 378 -4.29 3.94 11.39
CA PRO A 378 -4.65 3.77 10.00
C PRO A 378 -6.12 4.01 9.66
N ILE A 379 -6.97 4.30 10.67
CA ILE A 379 -8.34 4.80 10.44
C ILE A 379 -8.34 6.16 9.71
N VAL A 380 -7.26 6.93 9.83
CA VAL A 380 -7.13 8.27 9.23
C VAL A 380 -7.22 8.19 7.71
N ALA A 381 -6.63 7.17 7.07
CA ALA A 381 -6.65 7.05 5.61
C ALA A 381 -8.06 6.89 5.00
N PRO A 382 -8.90 5.93 5.44
CA PRO A 382 -10.30 5.86 5.02
C PRO A 382 -11.10 7.15 5.21
N VAL A 383 -10.89 7.86 6.32
CA VAL A 383 -11.64 9.09 6.61
C VAL A 383 -11.21 10.23 5.69
N LEU A 384 -9.91 10.48 5.55
CA LEU A 384 -9.38 11.49 4.62
C LEU A 384 -9.85 11.25 3.18
N ARG A 385 -9.91 9.98 2.75
CA ARG A 385 -10.48 9.60 1.44
C ARG A 385 -11.96 9.98 1.31
N SER A 386 -12.75 9.63 2.33
CA SER A 386 -14.18 9.94 2.36
C SER A 386 -14.43 11.45 2.30
N MET A 387 -13.69 12.24 3.07
CA MET A 387 -13.78 13.71 3.05
C MET A 387 -13.41 14.29 1.69
N THR A 388 -12.29 13.85 1.11
CA THR A 388 -11.84 14.30 -0.22
C THR A 388 -12.91 14.02 -1.29
N SER A 389 -13.54 12.85 -1.23
CA SER A 389 -14.57 12.44 -2.20
C SER A 389 -15.86 13.26 -2.17
N LYS A 390 -16.19 13.84 -1.01
CA LYS A 390 -17.40 14.66 -0.80
C LYS A 390 -17.23 16.09 -1.31
N LEU A 391 -15.99 16.58 -1.37
CA LEU A 391 -15.65 17.94 -1.84
C LEU A 391 -15.58 18.07 -3.37
N VAL A 392 -15.68 16.96 -4.10
CA VAL A 392 -15.43 16.85 -5.53
C VAL A 392 -16.70 16.33 -6.21
N SER A 393 -17.11 16.95 -7.33
CA SER A 393 -18.31 16.51 -8.06
C SER A 393 -18.13 15.10 -8.64
N ILE A 394 -19.24 14.43 -8.95
CA ILE A 394 -19.23 13.05 -9.45
C ILE A 394 -18.41 12.94 -10.75
N GLU A 395 -18.47 13.95 -11.62
CA GLU A 395 -17.70 13.99 -12.87
C GLU A 395 -16.21 14.29 -12.64
N GLU A 396 -15.84 15.03 -11.59
CA GLU A 396 -14.45 15.41 -11.29
C GLU A 396 -13.68 14.33 -10.49
N ARG A 397 -14.37 13.28 -9.99
CA ARG A 397 -13.77 12.23 -9.15
C ARG A 397 -12.73 11.35 -9.86
N ALA A 398 -12.93 11.07 -11.15
CA ALA A 398 -11.97 10.28 -11.94
C ALA A 398 -10.60 10.98 -12.06
N ALA A 399 -10.60 12.30 -12.24
CA ALA A 399 -9.38 13.11 -12.35
C ALA A 399 -8.59 13.20 -11.03
N ILE A 400 -9.27 13.15 -9.87
CA ILE A 400 -8.62 13.26 -8.55
C ILE A 400 -8.10 11.91 -8.06
N ASN A 401 -8.75 10.80 -8.42
CA ASN A 401 -8.23 9.45 -8.13
C ASN A 401 -6.86 9.21 -8.78
N ALA A 402 -6.58 9.82 -9.94
CA ALA A 402 -5.26 9.78 -10.56
C ALA A 402 -4.20 10.59 -9.79
N LYS A 403 -4.59 11.55 -8.94
CA LYS A 403 -3.67 12.46 -8.25
C LYS A 403 -3.53 12.23 -6.75
N SER A 404 -4.50 11.61 -6.09
CA SER A 404 -4.30 11.06 -4.75
C SER A 404 -3.11 10.07 -4.76
N VAL A 405 -2.92 9.39 -5.89
CA VAL A 405 -1.72 8.64 -6.27
C VAL A 405 -0.43 9.45 -6.31
N THR A 406 -0.46 10.64 -6.91
CA THR A 406 0.69 11.53 -7.07
C THR A 406 1.12 12.21 -5.77
N THR A 407 0.18 12.63 -4.91
CA THR A 407 0.50 13.31 -3.64
C THR A 407 0.92 12.36 -2.52
N ALA A 408 0.62 11.06 -2.62
CA ALA A 408 0.89 10.07 -1.57
C ALA A 408 1.86 8.94 -2.01
N GLY A 409 2.50 9.05 -3.17
CA GLY A 409 3.43 8.04 -3.67
C GLY A 409 2.80 6.65 -3.83
N PRO A 410 3.52 5.53 -3.60
CA PRO A 410 2.94 4.18 -3.67
C PRO A 410 1.78 3.96 -2.67
N ALA A 411 1.69 4.76 -1.61
CA ALA A 411 0.53 4.80 -0.74
C ALA A 411 -0.68 5.52 -1.36
N GLY A 412 -0.45 6.40 -2.33
CA GLY A 412 -1.47 7.06 -3.10
C GLY A 412 -2.13 6.15 -4.14
N ALA A 413 -1.50 5.09 -4.59
CA ALA A 413 -2.18 4.15 -5.49
C ALA A 413 -3.24 3.31 -4.82
N ILE A 414 -3.06 3.10 -3.52
CA ILE A 414 -4.14 2.67 -2.66
C ILE A 414 -5.26 3.69 -2.81
N THR A 415 -4.97 5.00 -2.79
CA THR A 415 -5.96 6.10 -2.86
C THR A 415 -6.64 6.39 -4.21
N ALA A 416 -6.36 5.67 -5.30
CA ALA A 416 -7.14 5.72 -6.55
C ALA A 416 -8.42 4.86 -6.43
N TYR A 417 -9.22 5.10 -5.39
CA TYR A 417 -10.45 4.34 -5.16
C TYR A 417 -11.61 4.94 -5.93
N PRO A 418 -12.40 4.14 -6.65
CA PRO A 418 -13.70 4.58 -7.10
C PRO A 418 -14.63 4.60 -5.90
N ILE A 419 -14.95 5.81 -5.46
CA ILE A 419 -15.88 6.03 -4.35
C ILE A 419 -17.24 5.45 -4.76
N PRO A 420 -17.93 4.69 -3.87
CA PRO A 420 -19.30 4.23 -4.10
C PRO A 420 -20.17 5.42 -4.52
N GLN A 421 -20.91 5.27 -5.62
CA GLN A 421 -21.83 6.33 -6.03
C GLN A 421 -22.89 6.50 -4.94
N ARG A 422 -23.14 7.75 -4.54
CA ARG A 422 -24.27 8.12 -3.69
C ARG A 422 -25.55 7.63 -4.38
N PRO A 423 -26.49 6.97 -3.69
CA PRO A 423 -27.83 6.83 -4.25
C PRO A 423 -28.42 8.24 -4.48
N PRO A 424 -29.18 8.46 -5.57
CA PRO A 424 -29.63 9.79 -5.98
C PRO A 424 -30.55 10.53 -4.99
N TYR A 425 -30.89 9.95 -3.84
CA TYR A 425 -31.86 10.47 -2.88
C TYR A 425 -31.32 10.71 -1.45
N ALA A 426 -30.00 10.78 -1.24
CA ALA A 426 -29.45 11.12 0.08
C ALA A 426 -29.37 12.66 0.29
N PRO A 427 -30.08 13.25 1.27
CA PRO A 427 -30.06 14.70 1.48
C PRO A 427 -28.66 15.23 1.86
N ASN A 428 -28.38 16.48 1.49
CA ASN A 428 -27.14 17.19 1.80
C ASN A 428 -27.08 17.58 3.27
N GLN A 429 -26.69 16.65 4.14
CA GLN A 429 -26.63 16.86 5.59
C GLN A 429 -25.39 17.65 6.09
N TRP A 430 -24.77 18.53 5.30
CA TRP A 430 -23.61 19.33 5.75
C TRP A 430 -23.50 20.71 5.07
N ILE A 431 -24.62 21.35 4.76
CA ILE A 431 -24.62 22.82 4.70
C ILE A 431 -24.86 23.25 6.15
N TYR A 432 -23.86 23.87 6.76
CA TYR A 432 -24.00 24.59 8.03
C TYR A 432 -25.41 25.21 8.11
N PRO A 433 -26.23 24.93 9.14
CA PRO A 433 -27.43 25.73 9.30
C PRO A 433 -26.95 27.17 9.47
N LYS A 434 -27.29 28.04 8.51
CA LYS A 434 -27.24 29.48 8.73
C LYS A 434 -28.06 29.71 10.02
N PRO A 435 -27.54 30.43 11.02
CA PRO A 435 -28.39 30.86 12.11
C PRO A 435 -29.49 31.73 11.51
N THR A 436 -30.71 31.21 11.48
CA THR A 436 -31.91 32.02 11.29
C THR A 436 -32.01 32.92 12.51
N VAL A 437 -31.62 34.18 12.34
CA VAL A 437 -31.98 35.25 13.26
C VAL A 437 -33.48 35.45 13.07
N GLU A 438 -34.30 34.71 13.82
CA GLU A 438 -35.70 35.07 14.01
C GLU A 438 -35.74 36.24 14.99
N SER A 439 -36.17 37.38 14.45
CA SER A 439 -36.55 38.59 15.16
C SER A 439 -37.67 38.28 16.14
N ILE A 440 -37.36 38.27 17.43
CA ILE A 440 -38.37 38.41 18.49
C ILE A 440 -38.63 39.91 18.66
N HIS A 441 -39.66 40.39 17.96
CA HIS A 441 -40.38 41.61 18.33
C HIS A 441 -41.83 41.22 18.58
N SER A 442 -42.15 40.98 19.86
CA SER A 442 -43.41 41.29 20.53
C SER A 442 -43.23 41.07 22.02
#